data_AF-A0A820EY60-F1
#
_entry.id   AF-A0A820EY60-F1
#
_cell.length_a   1.000
_cell.length_b   1.000
_cell.length_c   1.000
_cell.angle_alpha   90.00
_cell.angle_beta   90.00
_cell.angle_gamma   90.00
#
_symmetry.space_group_name_H-M   'P 1'
#
loop_
_entity.id
_entity.type
_entity.pdbx_description
1 polymer ?
#
loop_
_entity_poly.entity_id
_entity_poly.type
_entity_poly.pdbx_seq_one_letter_code
_entity_poly.pdbx_strand_id
1 'polypeptide(L)'
;MPDFGACSEPTCNQTAVRLFDCAHHCMKMVCLQHLIEHDRLFERNKKHLEGHQLELKRLYSIYSSLVDENKIRYEYEQKLDDYKRLVIEVNTLLDHNYNDVEQFRSTIEKLKKMIHEKQKQS
;
A
#
# COMPACT_ATOMS: atom_id res chain seq x y z
N MET A 1 -2.32 -50.88 32.60
CA MET A 1 -3.67 -51.11 33.18
C MET A 1 -4.54 -49.92 32.81
N PRO A 2 -5.85 -50.05 32.57
CA PRO A 2 -6.70 -48.86 32.45
C PRO A 2 -6.73 -48.15 33.80
N ASP A 3 -6.13 -46.98 33.89
CA ASP A 3 -6.18 -46.16 35.10
C ASP A 3 -7.59 -45.59 35.21
N PHE A 4 -8.35 -46.15 36.14
CA PHE A 4 -9.62 -45.59 36.57
C PHE A 4 -9.33 -44.50 37.60
N GLY A 5 -9.91 -43.32 37.41
CA GLY A 5 -9.72 -42.20 38.31
C GLY A 5 -10.71 -41.07 38.03
N ALA A 6 -10.47 -39.93 38.67
CA ALA A 6 -11.24 -38.72 38.43
C ALA A 6 -10.77 -38.01 37.17
N CYS A 7 -11.70 -37.60 36.32
CA CYS A 7 -11.39 -36.81 35.13
C CYS A 7 -10.86 -35.42 35.54
N SER A 8 -9.82 -34.93 34.86
CA SER A 8 -9.20 -33.62 35.17
C SER A 8 -10.06 -32.42 34.77
N GLU A 9 -11.19 -32.63 34.10
CA GLU A 9 -12.06 -31.54 33.66
C GLU A 9 -12.99 -31.05 34.78
N PRO A 10 -13.05 -29.73 35.07
CA PRO A 10 -13.82 -29.18 36.19
C PRO A 10 -15.33 -29.44 36.08
N THR A 11 -15.82 -29.62 34.86
CA THR A 11 -17.23 -29.91 34.53
C THR A 11 -17.57 -31.39 34.67
N CYS A 12 -16.60 -32.26 34.95
CA CYS A 12 -16.81 -33.69 35.06
C CYS A 12 -17.19 -34.12 36.49
N ASN A 13 -18.42 -34.58 36.66
CA ASN A 13 -18.90 -35.07 37.95
C ASN A 13 -18.62 -36.57 38.18
N GLN A 14 -17.87 -37.22 37.28
CA GLN A 14 -17.60 -38.66 37.34
C GLN A 14 -16.25 -38.94 38.01
N THR A 15 -16.28 -39.67 39.13
CA THR A 15 -15.12 -39.91 40.01
C THR A 15 -14.41 -41.25 39.77
N ALA A 16 -15.03 -42.17 39.02
CA ALA A 16 -14.50 -43.50 38.71
C ALA A 16 -14.69 -43.83 37.23
N VAL A 17 -13.87 -43.20 36.38
CA VAL A 17 -13.94 -43.36 34.92
C VAL A 17 -12.59 -43.77 34.36
N ARG A 18 -12.62 -44.52 33.26
CA ARG A 18 -11.40 -44.81 32.50
C ARG A 18 -10.84 -43.49 31.95
N LEU A 19 -9.59 -43.22 32.29
CA LEU A 19 -8.91 -42.01 31.86
C LEU A 19 -8.12 -42.27 30.57
N PHE A 20 -8.05 -41.22 29.75
CA PHE A 20 -7.32 -41.17 28.50
C PHE A 20 -6.46 -39.92 28.49
N ASP A 21 -5.28 -40.01 27.89
CA ASP A 21 -4.38 -38.88 27.75
C ASP A 21 -4.79 -38.00 26.56
N CYS A 22 -5.06 -36.72 26.82
CA CYS A 22 -5.30 -35.70 25.80
C CYS A 22 -3.97 -35.10 25.32
N ALA A 23 -3.08 -35.96 24.81
CA ALA A 23 -1.69 -35.66 24.50
C ALA A 23 -1.51 -34.54 23.46
N HIS A 24 -2.44 -34.41 22.51
CA HIS A 24 -2.30 -33.48 21.39
C HIS A 24 -2.76 -32.04 21.70
N HIS A 25 -3.55 -31.83 22.76
CA HIS A 25 -4.20 -30.54 23.00
C HIS A 25 -3.81 -29.90 24.32
N CYS A 26 -3.77 -30.65 25.42
CA CYS A 26 -3.57 -30.08 26.75
C CYS A 26 -2.81 -30.98 27.74
N MET A 27 -2.40 -32.20 27.33
CA MET A 27 -1.64 -33.16 28.16
C MET A 27 -2.33 -33.51 29.49
N LYS A 28 -3.67 -33.45 29.51
CA LYS A 28 -4.50 -33.81 30.67
C LYS A 28 -5.05 -35.22 30.55
N MET A 29 -5.20 -35.90 31.70
CA MET A 29 -5.94 -37.15 31.80
C MET A 29 -7.45 -36.87 31.92
N VAL A 30 -8.22 -37.22 30.91
CA VAL A 30 -9.65 -36.92 30.80
C VAL A 30 -10.47 -38.18 30.49
N CYS A 31 -11.76 -38.16 30.80
CA CYS A 31 -12.65 -39.23 30.37
C CYS A 31 -12.89 -39.15 28.85
N LEU A 32 -13.37 -40.25 28.25
CA LEU A 32 -13.60 -40.34 26.80
C LEU A 32 -14.51 -39.22 26.27
N GLN A 33 -15.53 -38.82 27.03
CA GLN A 33 -16.45 -37.76 26.63
C GLN A 33 -15.74 -36.41 26.47
N HIS A 34 -14.92 -36.03 27.45
CA HIS A 34 -14.17 -34.77 27.41
C HIS A 34 -13.01 -34.82 26.40
N LEU A 35 -12.41 -35.99 26.16
CA LEU A 35 -11.44 -36.14 25.07
C LEU A 35 -12.07 -35.81 23.71
N ILE A 36 -13.26 -36.37 23.42
CA ILE A 36 -14.00 -36.08 22.19
C ILE A 36 -14.38 -34.60 22.09
N GLU A 37 -14.74 -33.96 23.21
CA GLU A 37 -15.05 -32.54 23.25
C GLU A 37 -13.83 -31.66 22.96
N HIS A 38 -12.69 -31.98 23.57
CA HIS A 38 -11.42 -31.30 23.30
C HIS A 38 -11.03 -31.39 21.83
N ASP A 39 -11.11 -32.57 21.23
CA ASP A 39 -10.81 -32.79 19.81
C ASP A 39 -11.72 -31.94 18.90
N ARG A 40 -13.02 -31.88 19.21
CA ARG A 40 -13.99 -31.05 18.47
C ARG A 40 -13.71 -29.56 18.59
N LEU A 41 -13.38 -29.09 19.78
CA LEU A 41 -13.03 -27.69 20.03
C LEU A 41 -11.75 -27.31 19.31
N PHE A 42 -10.73 -28.17 19.38
CA PHE A 42 -9.46 -27.95 18.70
C PHE A 42 -9.64 -27.85 17.18
N GLU A 43 -10.35 -28.81 16.57
CA GLU A 43 -10.61 -28.78 15.12
C GLU A 43 -11.40 -27.56 14.68
N ARG A 44 -12.38 -27.11 15.49
CA ARG A 44 -13.11 -25.87 15.22
C ARG A 44 -12.19 -24.65 15.28
N ASN A 45 -11.37 -24.56 16.33
CA ASN A 45 -10.44 -23.44 16.50
C ASN A 45 -9.38 -23.41 15.41
N LYS A 46 -8.87 -24.57 15.01
CA LYS A 46 -7.93 -24.72 13.90
C LYS A 46 -8.52 -24.20 12.59
N LYS A 47 -9.73 -24.62 12.22
CA LYS A 47 -10.43 -24.10 11.04
C LYS A 47 -10.66 -22.60 11.11
N HIS A 48 -10.98 -22.07 12.29
CA HIS A 48 -11.16 -20.64 12.47
C HIS A 48 -9.85 -19.87 12.29
N LEU A 49 -8.76 -20.38 12.86
CA LEU A 49 -7.41 -19.82 12.72
C LEU A 49 -6.93 -19.85 11.26
N GLU A 50 -7.15 -20.95 10.55
CA GLU A 50 -6.86 -21.07 9.12
C GLU A 50 -7.64 -20.03 8.29
N GLY A 51 -8.92 -19.81 8.60
CA GLY A 51 -9.74 -18.77 7.98
C GLY A 51 -9.20 -17.36 8.23
N HIS A 52 -8.82 -17.05 9.48
CA HIS A 52 -8.21 -15.76 9.83
C HIS A 52 -6.86 -15.55 9.15
N GLN A 53 -6.03 -16.59 9.06
CA GLN A 53 -4.74 -16.53 8.35
C GLN A 53 -4.94 -16.26 6.85
N LEU A 54 -5.95 -16.87 6.24
CA LEU A 54 -6.28 -16.63 4.84
C LEU A 54 -6.73 -15.17 4.61
N GLU A 55 -7.60 -14.65 5.47
CA GLU A 55 -8.08 -13.29 5.36
C GLU A 55 -6.96 -12.27 5.62
N LEU A 56 -6.08 -12.51 6.59
CA LEU A 56 -4.90 -11.67 6.82
C LEU A 56 -3.97 -11.63 5.60
N LYS A 57 -3.72 -12.78 4.97
CA LYS A 57 -2.91 -12.85 3.74
C LYS A 57 -3.56 -12.06 2.61
N ARG A 58 -4.88 -12.17 2.46
CA ARG A 58 -5.65 -11.43 1.45
C ARG A 58 -5.58 -9.91 1.70
N LEU A 59 -5.84 -9.47 2.92
CA LEU A 59 -5.79 -8.06 3.31
C LEU A 59 -4.38 -7.48 3.11
N TYR A 60 -3.34 -8.22 3.47
CA TYR A 60 -1.96 -7.81 3.24
C TYR A 60 -1.65 -7.64 1.74
N SER A 61 -2.10 -8.58 0.90
CA SER A 61 -1.91 -8.47 -0.56
C SER A 61 -2.60 -7.23 -1.15
N ILE A 62 -3.83 -6.94 -0.69
CA ILE A 62 -4.56 -5.73 -1.10
C ILE A 62 -3.81 -4.48 -0.66
N TYR A 63 -3.41 -4.42 0.60
CA TYR A 63 -2.67 -3.29 1.15
C TYR A 63 -1.36 -3.04 0.39
N SER A 64 -0.57 -4.09 0.12
CA SER A 64 0.68 -3.96 -0.64
C SER A 64 0.44 -3.40 -2.03
N SER A 65 -0.60 -3.89 -2.73
CA SER A 65 -0.95 -3.41 -4.07
C SER A 65 -1.35 -1.92 -4.04
N LEU A 66 -2.13 -1.51 -3.04
CA LEU A 66 -2.52 -0.11 -2.86
C LEU A 66 -1.32 0.80 -2.54
N VAL A 67 -0.34 0.31 -1.78
CA VAL A 67 0.90 1.07 -1.52
C VAL A 67 1.67 1.30 -2.82
N ASP A 68 1.80 0.26 -3.65
CA ASP A 68 2.48 0.36 -4.95
C ASP A 68 1.75 1.33 -5.90
N GLU A 69 0.41 1.24 -6.00
CA GLU A 69 -0.40 2.16 -6.79
C GLU A 69 -0.27 3.61 -6.33
N ASN A 70 -0.28 3.85 -5.01
CA ASN A 70 -0.12 5.21 -4.47
C ASN A 70 1.29 5.76 -4.74
N LYS A 71 2.33 4.91 -4.68
CA LYS A 71 3.69 5.31 -5.04
C LYS A 71 3.76 5.72 -6.52
N ILE A 72 3.19 4.91 -7.42
CA ILE A 72 3.12 5.24 -8.85
C ILE A 72 2.38 6.56 -9.05
N ARG A 73 1.22 6.76 -8.39
CA ARG A 73 0.46 8.01 -8.48
C ARG A 73 1.30 9.22 -8.08
N TYR A 74 2.02 9.13 -6.96
CA TYR A 74 2.90 10.19 -6.48
C TYR A 74 4.01 10.54 -7.49
N GLU A 75 4.65 9.53 -8.09
CA GLU A 75 5.68 9.75 -9.13
C GLU A 75 5.09 10.43 -10.38
N TYR A 76 3.86 10.09 -10.78
CA TYR A 76 3.17 10.75 -11.89
C TYR A 76 2.78 12.20 -11.58
N GLU A 77 2.26 12.47 -10.38
CA GLU A 77 1.94 13.83 -9.92
C GLU A 77 3.19 14.72 -9.93
N GLN A 78 4.33 14.21 -9.43
CA GLN A 78 5.60 14.93 -9.46
C GLN A 78 6.05 15.26 -10.89
N LYS A 79 6.02 14.28 -11.80
CA LYS A 79 6.36 14.52 -13.22
C LYS A 79 5.44 15.53 -13.87
N LEU A 80 4.15 15.50 -13.55
CA LEU A 80 3.17 16.43 -14.09
C LEU A 80 3.45 17.86 -13.63
N ASP A 81 3.87 18.05 -12.38
CA ASP A 81 4.29 19.36 -11.88
C ASP A 81 5.62 19.83 -12.48
N ASP A 82 6.57 18.91 -12.75
CA ASP A 82 7.79 19.22 -13.51
C ASP A 82 7.46 19.69 -14.93
N TYR A 83 6.53 19.01 -15.62
CA TYR A 83 6.08 19.43 -16.94
C TYR A 83 5.40 20.80 -16.93
N LYS A 84 4.56 21.09 -15.93
CA LYS A 84 3.94 22.42 -15.77
C LYS A 84 5.01 23.50 -15.62
N ARG A 85 6.03 23.27 -14.80
CA ARG A 85 7.15 24.22 -14.61
C ARG A 85 7.90 24.46 -15.92
N LEU A 86 8.23 23.38 -16.64
CA LEU A 86 8.91 23.49 -17.93
C LEU A 86 8.09 24.29 -18.95
N VAL A 87 6.77 24.09 -19.01
CA VAL A 87 5.88 24.86 -19.90
C VAL A 87 5.90 26.36 -19.55
N ILE A 88 5.87 26.70 -18.26
CA ILE A 88 5.98 28.09 -17.81
C ILE A 88 7.32 28.70 -18.21
N GLU A 89 8.42 27.98 -18.01
CA GLU A 89 9.77 28.43 -18.39
C GLU A 89 9.87 28.67 -19.89
N VAL A 90 9.38 27.74 -20.71
CA VAL A 90 9.37 27.86 -22.18
C VAL A 90 8.53 29.06 -22.63
N ASN A 91 7.33 29.23 -22.08
CA ASN A 91 6.49 30.38 -22.43
C ASN A 91 7.17 31.70 -22.03
N THR A 92 7.79 31.74 -20.85
CA THR A 92 8.56 32.91 -20.40
C THR A 92 9.69 33.23 -21.38
N LEU A 93 10.45 32.24 -21.83
CA LEU A 93 11.50 32.43 -22.83
C LEU A 93 10.97 32.90 -24.17
N LEU A 94 9.83 32.36 -24.63
CA LEU A 94 9.18 32.79 -25.87
C LEU A 94 8.73 34.25 -25.79
N ASP A 95 8.14 34.67 -24.67
CA ASP A 95 7.70 36.05 -24.46
C ASP A 95 8.89 37.02 -24.44
N HIS A 96 9.99 36.65 -23.78
CA HIS A 96 11.23 37.45 -23.80
C HIS A 96 11.78 37.57 -25.21
N ASN A 97 11.90 36.45 -25.94
CA ASN A 97 12.38 36.45 -27.32
C ASN A 97 11.50 37.29 -28.24
N TYR A 98 10.18 37.26 -28.06
CA TYR A 98 9.25 38.10 -28.82
C TYR A 98 9.53 39.59 -28.58
N ASN A 99 9.71 39.98 -27.32
CA ASN A 99 10.02 41.37 -26.97
C ASN A 99 11.36 41.82 -27.55
N ASP A 100 12.39 40.97 -27.50
CA ASP A 100 13.70 41.26 -28.07
C ASP A 100 13.62 41.47 -29.59
N VAL A 101 12.88 40.61 -30.29
CA VAL A 101 12.65 40.75 -31.74
C VAL A 101 11.95 42.07 -32.08
N GLU A 102 10.95 42.47 -31.30
CA GLU A 102 10.27 43.76 -31.48
C GLU A 102 11.20 44.96 -31.23
N GLN A 103 12.07 44.89 -30.21
CA GLN A 103 13.08 45.92 -29.98
C GLN A 103 14.08 46.03 -31.12
N PHE A 104 14.55 44.88 -31.66
CA PHE A 104 15.44 44.87 -32.82
C PHE A 104 14.75 45.44 -34.06
N ARG A 105 13.48 45.09 -34.32
CA ARG A 105 12.69 45.68 -35.42
C ARG A 105 12.61 47.19 -35.31
N SER A 106 12.27 47.71 -34.13
CA SER A 106 12.21 49.16 -33.87
C SER A 106 13.56 49.84 -34.10
N THR A 107 14.65 49.22 -33.66
CA THR A 107 16.02 49.74 -33.85
C THR A 107 16.41 49.75 -35.33
N ILE A 108 16.11 48.69 -36.07
CA ILE A 108 16.36 48.59 -37.51
C ILE A 108 15.61 49.70 -38.27
N GLU A 109 14.34 49.93 -37.94
CA GLU A 109 13.55 50.98 -38.60
C GLU A 109 14.11 52.39 -38.32
N LYS A 110 14.60 52.66 -37.10
CA LYS A 110 15.30 53.91 -36.80
C LYS A 110 16.58 54.07 -37.62
N LEU A 111 17.40 53.01 -37.69
CA LEU A 111 18.64 53.03 -38.47
C LEU A 111 18.37 53.26 -39.96
N LYS A 112 17.35 52.61 -40.54
CA LYS A 112 16.93 52.83 -41.94
C LYS A 112 16.57 54.29 -42.19
N LYS A 113 15.81 54.92 -41.29
CA LYS A 113 15.45 56.35 -41.40
C LYS A 113 16.69 57.24 -41.39
N MET A 114 17.61 57.01 -40.46
CA MET A 114 18.86 57.78 -40.36
C MET A 114 19.74 57.62 -41.61
N ILE A 115 19.84 56.41 -42.17
CA ILE A 115 20.57 56.15 -43.41
C ILE A 115 19.94 56.92 -44.58
N HIS A 116 18.61 56.89 -44.70
CA HIS A 116 17.89 57.60 -45.76
C HIS A 116 18.06 59.12 -45.68
N GLU A 117 18.03 59.67 -44.46
CA GLU A 117 18.28 61.10 -44.23
C GLU A 117 19.71 61.50 -44.60
N LYS A 118 20.70 60.68 -44.23
CA LYS A 118 22.11 60.88 -44.62
C LYS A 118 22.31 60.84 -46.13
N GLN A 119 21.65 59.92 -46.82
CA GLN A 119 21.72 59.79 -48.28
C GLN A 119 21.09 60.96 -49.02
N LYS A 120 20.07 61.62 -48.45
CA LYS A 120 19.48 62.85 -49.03
C LYS A 120 20.32 64.11 -48.84
N GLN A 121 21.25 64.09 -47.89
CA GLN A 121 22.13 65.22 -47.57
C GLN A 121 23.49 65.15 -48.27
N SER A 122 23.79 64.03 -48.95
CA SER A 122 24.98 63.85 -49.81
C SER A 122 24.63 64.08 -51.27
#